data_AF-A0A946VVR8-F1
#
_entry.id   AF-A0A946VVR8-F1
#
_cell.length_a   1.000
_cell.length_b   1.000
_cell.length_c   1.000
_cell.angle_alpha   90.00
_cell.angle_beta   90.00
_cell.angle_gamma   90.00
#
_symmetry.space_group_name_H-M   'P 1'
#
loop_
_entity.id
_entity.type
_entity.pdbx_description
1 polymer ?
#
loop_
_entity_poly.entity_id
_entity_poly.type
_entity_poly.pdbx_seq_one_letter_code
_entity_poly.pdbx_strand_id
1 'polypeptide(L)'
;HFREYESRLKHIDELYQRAQQAGESLASGHQARAELSDYAKQHAELRDKAEQIKAMDVNNWREELIESSGPMAVWDILAQKLEDFIERHEK
;
A
#
# COMPACT_ATOMS: atom_id res chain seq x y z
N HIS A 1 -18.17 -3.20 -2.06
CA HIS A 1 -17.71 -1.82 -2.25
C HIS A 1 -16.89 -1.30 -1.05
N PHE A 2 -17.43 -0.70 0.02
CA PHE A 2 -16.59 -0.19 1.14
C PHE A 2 -15.77 -1.29 1.87
N ARG A 3 -16.37 -2.46 2.12
CA ARG A 3 -15.67 -3.59 2.76
C ARG A 3 -14.52 -4.18 1.95
N GLU A 4 -14.64 -4.16 0.62
CA GLU A 4 -13.57 -4.65 -0.27
C GLU A 4 -12.38 -3.68 -0.24
N TYR A 5 -12.67 -2.38 -0.19
CA TYR A 5 -11.64 -1.35 -0.05
C TYR A 5 -10.90 -1.47 1.29
N GLU A 6 -11.61 -1.62 2.41
CA GLU A 6 -10.98 -1.88 3.71
C GLU A 6 -10.19 -3.19 3.75
N SER A 7 -10.68 -4.25 3.08
CA SER A 7 -9.96 -5.52 2.99
C SER A 7 -8.66 -5.40 2.19
N ARG A 8 -8.66 -4.63 1.10
CA ARG A 8 -7.46 -4.40 0.28
C ARG A 8 -6.45 -3.51 0.98
N LEU A 9 -6.90 -2.49 1.73
CA LEU A 9 -6.02 -1.69 2.59
C LEU A 9 -5.28 -2.56 3.60
N LYS A 10 -6.03 -3.40 4.32
CA LYS A 10 -5.43 -4.31 5.29
C LYS A 10 -4.40 -5.24 4.65
N HIS A 11 -4.70 -5.74 3.46
CA HIS A 11 -3.76 -6.59 2.74
C HIS A 11 -2.46 -5.85 2.38
N ILE A 12 -2.55 -4.61 1.91
CA ILE A 12 -1.36 -3.78 1.63
C ILE A 12 -0.59 -3.46 2.93
N ASP A 13 -1.29 -3.18 4.03
CA ASP A 13 -0.67 -2.98 5.35
C ASP A 13 0.13 -4.22 5.79
N GLU A 14 -0.44 -5.42 5.64
CA GLU A 14 0.21 -6.69 5.99
C GLU A 14 1.46 -6.94 5.12
N LEU A 15 1.36 -6.70 3.81
CA LEU A 15 2.49 -6.80 2.89
C LEU A 15 3.60 -5.80 3.23
N TYR A 16 3.24 -4.56 3.57
CA TYR A 16 4.22 -3.56 3.96
C TYR A 16 4.94 -3.94 5.26
N GLN A 17 4.23 -4.46 6.26
CA GLN A 17 4.84 -4.93 7.50
C GLN A 17 5.83 -6.08 7.26
N ARG A 18 5.46 -7.04 6.41
CA ARG A 18 6.37 -8.14 6.02
C ARG A 18 7.59 -7.63 5.27
N ALA A 19 7.40 -6.70 4.33
CA ALA A 19 8.51 -6.09 3.60
C ALA A 19 9.47 -5.34 4.55
N GLN A 20 8.95 -4.62 5.55
CA GLN A 20 9.76 -3.99 6.59
C GLN A 20 10.58 -5.02 7.39
N GLN A 21 9.96 -6.11 7.83
CA GLN A 21 10.65 -7.19 8.56
C GLN A 21 11.75 -7.85 7.71
N ALA A 22 11.47 -8.12 6.44
CA ALA A 22 12.48 -8.61 5.50
C ALA A 22 13.63 -7.60 5.33
N GLY A 23 13.32 -6.30 5.35
CA GLY A 23 14.27 -5.20 5.27
C GLY A 23 15.13 -4.97 6.52
N GLU A 24 14.63 -5.29 7.71
CA GLU A 24 15.38 -5.18 8.98
C GLU A 24 16.63 -6.06 8.98
N SER A 25 16.56 -7.20 8.29
CA SER A 25 17.65 -8.15 8.12
C SER A 25 18.74 -7.66 7.13
N LEU A 26 18.47 -6.58 6.38
CA LEU A 26 19.38 -6.04 5.37
C LEU A 26 20.31 -4.97 5.97
N ALA A 27 21.57 -4.97 5.55
CA ALA A 27 22.57 -3.99 6.00
C ALA A 27 22.14 -2.54 5.69
N SER A 28 22.55 -1.59 6.53
CA SER A 28 22.09 -0.17 6.50
C SER A 28 22.39 0.59 5.20
N GLY A 29 23.28 0.09 4.34
CA GLY A 29 23.58 0.66 3.02
C GLY A 29 23.03 -0.14 1.83
N HIS A 30 22.20 -1.16 2.08
CA HIS A 30 21.69 -2.01 1.01
C HIS A 30 20.65 -1.24 0.17
N GLN A 31 20.78 -1.30 -1.16
CA GLN A 31 19.87 -0.63 -2.10
C GLN A 31 18.38 -0.95 -1.85
N ALA A 32 18.08 -2.16 -1.39
CA ALA A 32 16.75 -2.60 -0.97
C ALA A 32 16.13 -1.75 0.15
N ARG A 33 16.94 -1.09 0.99
CA ARG A 33 16.47 -0.18 2.04
C ARG A 33 15.99 1.16 1.47
N ALA A 34 16.57 1.60 0.35
CA ALA A 34 16.10 2.77 -0.39
C ALA A 34 14.77 2.46 -1.10
N GLU A 35 14.64 1.26 -1.68
CA GLU A 35 13.37 0.78 -2.26
C GLU A 35 12.26 0.69 -1.20
N LEU A 36 12.56 0.15 0.00
CA LEU A 36 11.63 0.16 1.14
C LEU A 36 11.20 1.55 1.58
N SER A 37 12.11 2.53 1.55
CA SER A 37 11.78 3.91 1.87
C SER A 37 10.83 4.54 0.83
N ASP A 38 10.91 4.12 -0.43
CA ASP A 38 9.99 4.57 -1.47
C ASP A 38 8.61 3.93 -1.32
N TYR A 39 8.57 2.63 -1.01
CA TYR A 39 7.33 1.93 -0.67
C TYR A 39 6.66 2.49 0.59
N ALA A 40 7.44 2.93 1.57
CA ALA A 40 6.92 3.59 2.78
C ALA A 40 6.16 4.88 2.46
N LYS A 41 6.68 5.69 1.52
CA LYS A 41 6.01 6.93 1.09
C LYS A 41 4.73 6.63 0.34
N GLN A 42 4.77 5.69 -0.60
CA GLN A 42 3.58 5.27 -1.37
C GLN A 42 2.52 4.67 -0.43
N HIS A 43 2.92 3.87 0.55
CA HIS A 43 2.03 3.32 1.58
C HIS A 43 1.36 4.42 2.41
N ALA A 44 2.12 5.42 2.87
CA ALA A 44 1.59 6.56 3.61
C ALA A 44 0.57 7.37 2.79
N GLU A 45 0.87 7.65 1.52
CA GLU A 45 -0.05 8.36 0.62
C GLU A 45 -1.36 7.58 0.39
N LEU A 46 -1.28 6.26 0.30
CA LEU A 46 -2.46 5.41 0.16
C LEU A 46 -3.32 5.39 1.42
N ARG A 47 -2.67 5.37 2.59
CA ARG A 47 -3.34 5.43 3.88
C ARG A 47 -4.04 6.77 4.10
N ASP A 48 -3.38 7.88 3.78
CA ASP A 48 -3.96 9.22 3.89
C ASP A 48 -5.18 9.36 2.97
N LYS A 49 -5.09 8.87 1.73
CA LYS A 49 -6.24 8.84 0.80
C LYS A 49 -7.38 7.97 1.33
N ALA A 50 -7.06 6.84 1.95
CA ALA A 50 -8.08 5.98 2.55
C ALA A 50 -8.77 6.63 3.74
N GLU A 51 -8.03 7.34 4.59
CA GLU A 51 -8.61 8.08 5.70
C GLU A 51 -9.51 9.23 5.21
N GLN A 52 -9.10 9.94 4.15
CA GLN A 52 -9.93 10.95 3.49
C GLN A 52 -11.23 10.35 2.94
N ILE A 53 -11.14 9.24 2.21
CA ILE A 53 -12.28 8.51 1.64
C ILE A 53 -13.21 7.98 2.74
N LYS A 54 -12.66 7.56 3.89
CA LYS A 54 -13.43 7.10 5.06
C LYS A 54 -14.11 8.24 5.82
N ALA A 55 -13.53 9.43 5.80
CA ALA A 55 -14.09 10.64 6.40
C ALA A 55 -15.19 11.28 5.53
N MET A 56 -15.32 10.88 4.26
CA MET A 56 -16.35 11.38 3.36
C MET A 56 -17.71 10.70 3.56
N ASP A 57 -18.78 11.46 3.34
CA ASP A 57 -20.15 10.93 3.35
C ASP A 57 -20.34 9.88 2.25
N VAL A 58 -21.11 8.83 2.55
CA VAL A 58 -21.37 7.68 1.65
C VAL A 58 -21.91 8.10 0.28
N ASN A 59 -22.60 9.24 0.17
CA ASN A 59 -23.08 9.75 -1.11
C ASN A 59 -21.96 10.39 -1.95
N ASN A 60 -21.03 11.10 -1.32
CA ASN A 60 -19.86 11.70 -1.98
C ASN A 60 -18.79 10.64 -2.32
N TRP A 61 -18.74 9.56 -1.52
CA TRP A 61 -17.84 8.43 -1.71
C TRP A 61 -17.97 7.81 -3.11
N ARG A 62 -19.19 7.73 -3.64
CA ARG A 62 -19.48 7.03 -4.89
C ARG A 62 -19.11 7.85 -6.13
N GLU A 63 -19.23 9.17 -6.07
CA GLU A 63 -18.81 10.06 -7.16
C GLU A 63 -17.28 10.15 -7.23
N GLU A 64 -16.62 10.31 -6.08
CA GLU A 64 -15.16 10.39 -6.03
C GLU A 64 -14.49 9.06 -6.44
N LEU A 65 -15.05 7.90 -6.07
CA LEU A 65 -14.48 6.60 -6.48
C LEU A 65 -14.58 6.36 -7.99
N ILE A 66 -15.63 6.88 -8.63
CA ILE A 66 -15.85 6.73 -10.08
C ILE A 66 -14.87 7.64 -10.83
N GLU A 67 -14.72 8.89 -10.39
CA GLU A 67 -13.72 9.82 -10.92
C GLU A 67 -12.29 9.34 -10.67
N SER A 68 -12.06 8.78 -9.48
CA SER A 68 -10.84 8.09 -9.09
C SER A 68 -10.94 6.61 -9.43
N SER A 69 -11.35 6.19 -10.63
CA SER A 69 -11.18 4.78 -11.02
C SER A 69 -9.71 4.39 -11.24
N GLY A 70 -8.80 5.38 -11.27
CA GLY A 70 -7.35 5.22 -11.44
C GLY A 70 -6.51 4.74 -10.24
N PRO A 71 -6.79 5.09 -8.97
CA PRO A 71 -6.06 4.64 -7.80
C PRO A 71 -6.13 3.12 -7.60
N MET A 72 -7.22 2.42 -7.97
CA MET A 72 -7.27 0.96 -7.77
C MET A 72 -6.11 0.21 -8.47
N ALA A 73 -5.68 0.68 -9.65
CA ALA A 73 -4.50 0.12 -10.32
C ALA A 73 -3.20 0.43 -9.56
N VAL A 74 -3.07 1.61 -8.96
CA VAL A 74 -1.88 2.00 -8.16
C VAL A 74 -1.73 1.10 -6.94
N TRP A 75 -2.85 0.70 -6.34
CA TRP A 75 -2.89 -0.15 -5.16
C TRP A 75 -2.48 -1.58 -5.48
N ASP A 76 -3.02 -2.14 -6.56
CA ASP A 76 -2.65 -3.48 -7.03
C ASP A 76 -1.17 -3.51 -7.47
N ILE A 77 -0.65 -2.44 -8.08
CA ILE A 77 0.78 -2.31 -8.42
C ILE A 77 1.66 -2.27 -7.16
N LEU A 78 1.26 -1.54 -6.11
CA LEU A 78 2.03 -1.50 -4.86
C LEU A 78 2.01 -2.85 -4.15
N ALA A 79 0.86 -3.52 -4.11
CA ALA A 79 0.74 -4.87 -3.55
C ALA A 79 1.70 -5.84 -4.26
N GLN A 80 1.70 -5.86 -5.59
CA GLN A 80 2.61 -6.71 -6.37
C GLN A 80 4.08 -6.39 -6.08
N LYS A 81 4.46 -5.11 -6.01
CA LYS A 81 5.85 -4.71 -5.70
C LYS A 81 6.29 -5.13 -4.31
N LEU A 82 5.39 -5.10 -3.32
CA LEU A 82 5.67 -5.55 -1.97
C LEU A 82 5.80 -7.08 -1.92
N GLU A 83 4.94 -7.82 -2.62
CA GLU A 83 5.06 -9.27 -2.77
C GLU A 83 6.40 -9.66 -3.41
N ASP A 84 6.76 -9.04 -4.53
CA ASP A 84 8.03 -9.28 -5.21
C ASP A 84 9.24 -8.94 -4.32
N PHE A 85 9.11 -7.92 -3.46
CA PHE A 85 10.15 -7.57 -2.49
C PHE A 85 10.29 -8.64 -1.41
N ILE A 86 9.17 -9.11 -0.84
CA ILE A 86 9.16 -10.16 0.17
C ILE A 86 9.76 -11.45 -0.40
N GLU A 87 9.32 -11.91 -1.57
CA GLU A 87 9.84 -13.15 -2.19
C GLU A 87 11.35 -13.11 -2.43
N ARG A 88 11.90 -11.92 -2.72
CA ARG A 88 13.34 -11.75 -2.93
C ARG A 88 14.15 -11.74 -1.63
N HIS A 89 13.53 -11.45 -0.49
CA HIS A 89 14.22 -11.14 0.77
C HIS A 89 13.82 -12.03 1.96
N GLU A 90 12.69 -12.73 1.94
CA GLU A 90 12.37 -13.84 2.84
C GLU A 90 12.95 -15.15 2.28
N LYS A 91 14.12 -15.56 2.77
CA LYS A 91 14.66 -16.93 2.63
C LYS A 91 15.08 -17.49 3.97
#